data_AF-A0A655NTF4-F1
#
_entry.id   AF-A0A655NTF4-F1
#
_cell.length_a   1.000
_cell.length_b   1.000
_cell.length_c   1.000
_cell.angle_alpha   90.00
_cell.angle_beta   90.00
_cell.angle_gamma   90.00
#
_symmetry.space_group_name_H-M   'P 1'
#
loop_
_entity.id
_entity.type
_entity.pdbx_description
1 polymer ?
#
loop_
_entity_poly.entity_id
_entity_poly.type
_entity_poly.pdbx_seq_one_letter_code
_entity_poly.pdbx_strand_id
1 'polypeptide(L)'
;MWSDAYLYSPVTSQRANFPLSYPMTAKSFMEKHGLLDKEEYSKRLAEQNSDIDGLIYPLEPLEFSRRANNLNVLIVSINNLRADALTPELMPNTYQFANENLNFTNHYSSSNDMFGLFGLFYGLPSTYASSVRVQGNAPLLIDVMKKNDYQFGLFSGNNFADPLYKETMFRSLPIEAIAVTNDESSPDEQAVQRWAEWLNVGQKQPWFSYLELTTVEEFSELSSAQESAEDRLRSAYNLSVTQADQVINTVLEQLNSLKLMDNTVVVITSNHGTEFNETKTNTWGSNTNYSRYQLQVPMVIHWPGKVAGTYAHRSSHLDFSVTLMQDLLGVSSNPVDYSSGKNLFNESKRKWILAGDARELALITDTQTTVLDKFGNFKVYDGDYQRLKETNPTLPVLMQGLTELQRFYAKDN
;
A
#
# COMPACT_ATOMS: atom_id res chain seq x y z
N MET A 1 25.70 -3.82 -25.87
CA MET A 1 25.47 -5.25 -26.15
C MET A 1 26.10 -6.16 -25.10
N TRP A 2 27.42 -6.36 -25.08
CA TRP A 2 28.07 -7.23 -24.07
C TRP A 2 27.79 -6.75 -22.64
N SER A 3 27.97 -5.46 -22.37
CA SER A 3 27.70 -4.87 -21.05
C SER A 3 26.26 -5.05 -20.57
N ASP A 4 25.28 -5.07 -21.48
CA ASP A 4 23.86 -5.26 -21.17
C ASP A 4 23.48 -6.74 -20.99
N ALA A 5 24.19 -7.66 -21.64
CA ALA A 5 24.03 -9.11 -21.51
C ALA A 5 24.70 -9.68 -20.24
N TYR A 6 25.82 -9.07 -19.82
CA TYR A 6 26.53 -9.43 -18.58
C TYR A 6 26.29 -8.42 -17.45
N LEU A 7 25.32 -7.52 -17.62
CA LEU A 7 24.86 -6.57 -16.62
C LEU A 7 25.96 -5.65 -16.04
N TYR A 8 27.03 -5.37 -16.79
CA TYR A 8 28.17 -4.57 -16.34
C TYR A 8 27.78 -3.11 -15.99
N SER A 9 27.49 -2.88 -14.70
CA SER A 9 26.94 -1.64 -14.11
C SER A 9 27.64 -0.36 -14.55
N PRO A 10 28.98 -0.25 -14.59
CA PRO A 10 29.67 1.00 -14.95
C PRO A 10 29.36 1.53 -16.35
N VAL A 11 28.84 0.68 -17.25
CA VAL A 11 28.47 1.04 -18.62
C VAL A 11 26.96 1.07 -18.80
N THR A 12 26.22 0.19 -18.12
CA THR A 12 24.75 0.14 -18.22
C THR A 12 24.06 1.26 -17.45
N SER A 13 24.65 1.77 -16.36
CA SER A 13 24.14 2.94 -15.62
C SER A 13 24.20 4.23 -16.45
N GLN A 14 25.22 4.37 -17.30
CA GLN A 14 25.40 5.53 -18.19
C GLN A 14 24.39 5.58 -19.33
N ARG A 15 23.50 4.59 -19.45
CA ARG A 15 22.48 4.51 -20.50
C ARG A 15 21.54 5.72 -20.52
N ALA A 16 21.31 6.34 -19.36
CA ALA A 16 20.45 7.52 -19.22
C ALA A 16 21.21 8.86 -19.28
N ASN A 17 22.55 8.85 -19.34
CA ASN A 17 23.35 10.07 -19.24
C ASN A 17 23.31 10.93 -20.52
N PHE A 18 22.92 10.34 -21.64
CA PHE A 18 22.90 11.02 -22.95
C PHE A 18 21.48 11.05 -23.53
N PRO A 19 20.94 12.24 -23.86
CA PRO A 19 19.63 12.35 -24.47
C PRO A 19 19.61 11.64 -25.84
N LEU A 20 18.50 10.96 -26.14
CA LEU A 20 18.30 10.17 -27.37
C LEU A 20 19.27 8.99 -27.56
N SER A 21 19.98 8.58 -26.51
CA SER A 21 20.83 7.39 -26.54
C SER A 21 20.01 6.13 -26.27
N TYR A 22 19.95 5.24 -27.26
CA TYR A 22 19.41 3.89 -27.11
C TYR A 22 20.52 2.87 -27.40
N PRO A 23 21.40 2.58 -26.42
CA PRO A 23 22.49 1.63 -26.61
C PRO A 23 21.96 0.28 -27.08
N MET A 24 22.60 -0.27 -28.12
CA MET A 24 22.17 -1.52 -28.74
C MET A 24 22.22 -2.69 -27.74
N THR A 25 21.11 -3.42 -27.65
CA THR A 25 20.93 -4.64 -26.86
C THR A 25 20.62 -5.82 -27.78
N ALA A 26 21.13 -7.02 -27.48
CA ALA A 26 20.96 -8.20 -28.35
C ALA A 26 20.59 -9.47 -27.56
N LYS A 27 19.86 -9.32 -26.45
CA LYS A 27 19.57 -10.41 -25.50
C LYS A 27 18.88 -11.61 -26.16
N SER A 28 17.79 -11.37 -26.89
CA SER A 28 17.06 -12.43 -27.60
C SER A 28 17.88 -13.09 -28.70
N PHE A 29 18.79 -12.35 -29.33
CA PHE A 29 19.73 -12.92 -30.30
C PHE A 29 20.77 -13.81 -29.61
N MET A 30 21.33 -13.38 -28.49
CA MET A 30 22.31 -14.14 -27.70
C MET A 30 21.70 -15.39 -27.07
N GLU A 31 20.48 -15.30 -26.54
CA GLU A 31 19.71 -16.44 -26.01
C GLU A 31 19.49 -17.50 -27.11
N LYS A 32 19.00 -17.07 -28.29
CA LYS A 32 18.74 -17.98 -29.41
C LYS A 32 19.99 -18.70 -29.93
N HIS A 33 21.18 -18.16 -29.71
CA HIS A 33 22.46 -18.75 -30.13
C HIS A 33 23.24 -19.38 -28.98
N GLY A 34 22.63 -19.56 -27.79
CA GLY A 34 23.26 -20.21 -26.64
C GLY A 34 24.38 -19.39 -25.98
N LEU A 35 24.43 -18.08 -26.23
CA LEU A 35 25.42 -17.15 -25.67
C LEU A 35 24.93 -16.44 -24.40
N LEU A 36 23.67 -16.64 -24.01
CA LEU A 36 23.05 -16.06 -22.82
C LEU A 36 22.00 -17.03 -22.26
N ASP A 37 22.14 -17.43 -21.01
CA ASP A 37 21.13 -18.20 -20.28
C ASP A 37 20.12 -17.23 -19.62
N LYS A 38 18.83 -17.43 -19.90
CA LYS A 38 17.77 -16.53 -19.46
C LYS A 38 17.45 -16.65 -17.97
N GLU A 39 17.53 -17.84 -17.39
CA GLU A 39 17.27 -18.05 -15.95
C GLU A 39 18.43 -17.48 -15.14
N GLU A 40 19.67 -17.77 -15.55
CA GLU A 40 20.87 -17.20 -14.92
C GLU A 40 20.92 -15.68 -15.06
N TYR A 41 20.57 -15.14 -16.23
CA TYR A 41 20.49 -13.69 -16.44
C TYR A 41 19.43 -13.03 -15.55
N SER A 42 18.25 -13.65 -15.43
CA SER A 42 17.16 -13.12 -14.58
C SER A 42 17.56 -13.12 -13.11
N LYS A 43 18.28 -14.18 -12.67
CA LYS A 43 18.84 -14.27 -11.33
C LYS A 43 19.92 -13.21 -11.08
N ARG A 44 20.88 -13.03 -12.00
CA ARG A 44 21.91 -11.98 -11.90
C ARG A 44 21.32 -10.57 -11.97
N LEU A 45 20.26 -10.35 -12.76
CA LEU A 45 19.55 -9.07 -12.82
C LEU A 45 18.88 -8.75 -11.48
N ALA A 46 18.29 -9.76 -10.83
CA ALA A 46 17.76 -9.62 -9.48
C ALA A 46 18.88 -9.30 -8.46
N GLU A 47 20.06 -9.92 -8.60
CA GLU A 47 21.23 -9.70 -7.74
C GLU A 47 21.95 -8.36 -8.00
N GLN A 48 22.00 -7.86 -9.24
CA GLN A 48 22.80 -6.71 -9.68
C GLN A 48 22.02 -5.39 -9.81
N ASN A 49 20.69 -5.42 -9.76
CA ASN A 49 19.90 -4.22 -9.46
C ASN A 49 20.27 -3.58 -8.10
N SER A 50 21.14 -4.23 -7.31
CA SER A 50 21.88 -3.69 -6.14
C SER A 50 22.77 -2.48 -6.42
N ASP A 51 23.17 -2.23 -7.67
CA ASP A 51 24.00 -1.09 -8.08
C ASP A 51 23.19 0.14 -8.57
N ILE A 52 21.86 0.17 -8.38
CA ILE A 52 21.03 1.36 -8.65
C ILE A 52 21.23 2.37 -7.50
N ASP A 53 21.42 3.66 -7.85
CA ASP A 53 21.60 4.83 -6.98
C ASP A 53 21.15 4.58 -5.53
N GLY A 54 22.11 4.66 -4.61
CA GLY A 54 21.87 4.34 -3.21
C GLY A 54 20.69 5.14 -2.66
N LEU A 55 19.57 4.47 -2.38
CA LEU A 55 18.47 5.04 -1.61
C LEU A 55 18.98 5.40 -0.21
N ILE A 56 18.81 6.66 0.16
CA ILE A 56 19.10 7.21 1.48
C ILE A 56 17.75 7.31 2.20
N TYR A 57 17.47 6.37 3.09
CA TYR A 57 16.20 6.31 3.81
C TYR A 57 16.43 5.85 5.27
N PRO A 58 16.18 6.71 6.27
CA PRO A 58 15.77 8.12 6.17
C PRO A 58 16.91 9.02 5.66
N LEU A 59 16.58 10.26 5.26
CA LEU A 59 17.56 11.28 4.87
C LEU A 59 18.46 11.69 6.05
N GLU A 60 17.87 11.74 7.24
CA GLU A 60 18.55 12.10 8.48
C GLU A 60 18.17 11.11 9.59
N PRO A 61 19.06 10.87 10.58
CA PRO A 61 18.73 10.03 11.73
C PRO A 61 17.47 10.50 12.47
N LEU A 62 16.61 9.56 12.88
CA LEU A 62 15.37 9.89 13.58
C LEU A 62 15.64 10.46 14.98
N GLU A 63 15.05 11.62 15.26
CA GLU A 63 14.97 12.24 16.57
C GLU A 63 13.64 11.93 17.28
N PHE A 64 13.68 11.93 18.61
CA PHE A 64 12.55 11.65 19.48
C PHE A 64 12.44 12.73 20.56
N SER A 65 11.30 13.41 20.66
CA SER A 65 11.07 14.49 21.65
C SER A 65 9.94 14.19 22.63
N ARG A 66 9.16 13.14 22.37
CA ARG A 66 8.04 12.72 23.23
C ARG A 66 8.22 11.27 23.61
N ARG A 67 7.68 10.90 24.76
CA ARG A 67 7.61 9.50 25.16
C ARG A 67 6.62 8.77 24.26
N ALA A 68 7.03 7.62 23.72
CA ALA A 68 6.13 6.72 23.04
C ALA A 68 4.97 6.29 23.96
N ASN A 69 3.79 6.12 23.40
CA ASN A 69 2.68 5.49 24.08
C ASN A 69 2.72 3.98 23.81
N ASN A 70 2.54 3.16 24.83
CA ASN A 70 2.65 1.70 24.73
C ASN A 70 1.31 1.07 24.31
N LEU A 71 0.58 1.71 23.39
CA LEU A 71 -0.64 1.13 22.83
C LEU A 71 -0.26 -0.02 21.89
N ASN A 72 -1.12 -1.03 21.88
CA ASN A 72 -1.09 -2.04 20.83
C ASN A 72 -1.54 -1.42 19.51
N VAL A 73 -1.19 -2.04 18.39
CA VAL A 73 -1.65 -1.64 17.06
C VAL A 73 -2.17 -2.87 16.34
N LEU A 74 -3.43 -2.82 15.91
CA LEU A 74 -4.02 -3.79 14.99
C LEU A 74 -4.36 -3.10 13.67
N ILE A 75 -3.82 -3.62 12.57
CA ILE A 75 -4.23 -3.23 11.23
C ILE A 75 -5.01 -4.39 10.61
N VAL A 76 -6.27 -4.16 10.28
CA VAL A 76 -7.12 -5.05 9.49
C VAL A 76 -7.15 -4.50 8.08
N SER A 77 -6.44 -5.14 7.16
CA SER A 77 -6.37 -4.76 5.75
C SER A 77 -7.22 -5.71 4.93
N ILE A 78 -8.28 -5.19 4.31
CA ILE A 78 -9.15 -5.94 3.41
C ILE A 78 -8.65 -5.68 1.99
N ASN A 79 -8.19 -6.70 1.28
CA ASN A 79 -7.73 -6.49 -0.09
C ASN A 79 -8.91 -6.11 -0.99
N ASN A 80 -8.71 -5.13 -1.89
CA ASN A 80 -9.65 -4.72 -2.93
C ASN A 80 -10.94 -4.00 -2.48
N LEU A 81 -10.96 -3.43 -1.26
CA LEU A 81 -12.13 -2.78 -0.69
C LEU A 81 -12.20 -1.28 -1.04
N ARG A 82 -13.24 -0.92 -1.80
CA ARG A 82 -13.56 0.47 -2.16
C ARG A 82 -14.10 1.29 -0.99
N ALA A 83 -13.78 2.58 -0.97
CA ALA A 83 -14.32 3.52 0.03
C ALA A 83 -15.85 3.62 0.02
N ASP A 84 -16.49 3.53 -1.14
CA ASP A 84 -17.95 3.65 -1.28
C ASP A 84 -18.71 2.37 -0.91
N ALA A 85 -18.01 1.30 -0.54
CA ALA A 85 -18.60 0.09 0.01
C ALA A 85 -18.90 0.19 1.53
N LEU A 86 -18.30 1.17 2.23
CA LEU A 86 -18.54 1.43 3.64
C LEU A 86 -19.90 2.12 3.85
N THR A 87 -20.99 1.34 3.77
CA THR A 87 -22.37 1.80 3.96
C THR A 87 -23.10 0.94 4.99
N PRO A 88 -24.23 1.42 5.56
CA PRO A 88 -25.05 0.63 6.48
C PRO A 88 -25.56 -0.69 5.89
N GLU A 89 -25.72 -0.76 4.57
CA GLU A 89 -26.28 -1.91 3.87
C GLU A 89 -25.23 -2.99 3.57
N LEU A 90 -24.04 -2.59 3.14
CA LEU A 90 -22.99 -3.52 2.75
C LEU A 90 -22.07 -3.90 3.91
N MET A 91 -21.76 -2.94 4.79
CA MET A 91 -20.82 -3.10 5.91
C MET A 91 -21.39 -2.54 7.23
N PRO A 92 -22.54 -3.04 7.72
CA PRO A 92 -23.21 -2.47 8.89
C PRO A 92 -22.32 -2.38 10.14
N ASN A 93 -21.46 -3.38 10.39
CA ASN A 93 -20.63 -3.42 11.59
C ASN A 93 -19.47 -2.41 11.48
N THR A 94 -18.77 -2.40 10.35
CA THR A 94 -17.67 -1.46 10.10
C THR A 94 -18.19 -0.03 9.98
N TYR A 95 -19.39 0.17 9.43
CA TYR A 95 -20.03 1.48 9.36
C TYR A 95 -20.38 2.02 10.75
N GLN A 96 -20.93 1.17 11.63
CA GLN A 96 -21.14 1.55 13.03
C GLN A 96 -19.81 1.89 13.72
N PHE A 97 -18.81 1.03 13.57
CA PHE A 97 -17.47 1.27 14.11
C PHE A 97 -16.88 2.60 13.62
N ALA A 98 -17.09 2.97 12.35
CA ALA A 98 -16.64 4.24 11.80
C ALA A 98 -17.34 5.47 12.40
N ASN A 99 -18.62 5.36 12.75
CA ASN A 99 -19.37 6.46 13.40
C ASN A 99 -18.97 6.68 14.85
N GLU A 100 -18.47 5.63 15.52
CA GLU A 100 -18.03 5.68 16.91
C GLU A 100 -16.54 6.04 17.04
N ASN A 101 -15.82 6.19 15.92
CA ASN A 101 -14.37 6.37 15.87
C ASN A 101 -13.94 7.47 14.88
N LEU A 102 -12.67 7.47 14.48
CA LEU A 102 -12.12 8.42 13.52
C LEU A 102 -12.33 7.89 12.11
N ASN A 103 -13.05 8.63 11.26
CA ASN A 103 -13.35 8.22 9.89
C ASN A 103 -12.77 9.23 8.88
N PHE A 104 -11.84 8.79 8.04
CA PHE A 104 -11.25 9.60 6.98
C PHE A 104 -11.95 9.32 5.64
N THR A 105 -12.92 10.17 5.30
CA THR A 105 -13.87 9.92 4.19
C THR A 105 -13.31 10.25 2.80
N ASN A 106 -12.10 10.83 2.73
CA ASN A 106 -11.42 11.20 1.49
C ASN A 106 -9.98 10.68 1.48
N HIS A 107 -9.84 9.39 1.81
CA HIS A 107 -8.57 8.68 1.90
C HIS A 107 -8.23 7.94 0.60
N TYR A 108 -6.97 8.04 0.18
CA TYR A 108 -6.46 7.43 -1.05
C TYR A 108 -5.35 6.44 -0.73
N SER A 109 -5.44 5.25 -1.32
CA SER A 109 -4.27 4.40 -1.46
C SER A 109 -3.16 5.10 -2.25
N SER A 110 -1.93 4.71 -1.96
CA SER A 110 -0.74 5.17 -2.68
C SER A 110 -0.51 4.43 -4.01
N SER A 111 -1.31 3.40 -4.30
CA SER A 111 -1.31 2.69 -5.59
C SER A 111 -2.73 2.20 -5.92
N ASN A 112 -2.93 1.79 -7.17
CA ASN A 112 -4.11 1.10 -7.66
C ASN A 112 -3.96 -0.43 -7.61
N ASP A 113 -2.94 -0.92 -6.92
CA ASP A 113 -2.60 -2.33 -6.75
C ASP A 113 -1.97 -2.58 -5.38
N MET A 114 -1.35 -3.75 -5.21
CA MET A 114 -0.71 -4.18 -3.96
C MET A 114 0.34 -3.20 -3.40
N PHE A 115 0.98 -2.37 -4.24
CA PHE A 115 1.92 -1.35 -3.77
C PHE A 115 1.27 -0.26 -2.90
N GLY A 116 -0.06 -0.22 -2.82
CA GLY A 116 -0.76 0.63 -1.87
C GLY A 116 -0.26 0.44 -0.44
N LEU A 117 0.00 -0.82 -0.06
CA LEU A 117 0.52 -1.19 1.25
C LEU A 117 2.01 -0.83 1.42
N PHE A 118 2.79 -0.82 0.33
CA PHE A 118 4.16 -0.30 0.40
C PHE A 118 4.15 1.15 0.89
N GLY A 119 3.30 2.01 0.32
CA GLY A 119 3.17 3.39 0.79
C GLY A 119 2.60 3.50 2.20
N LEU A 120 1.71 2.58 2.61
CA LEU A 120 1.16 2.53 3.98
C LEU A 120 2.26 2.34 5.04
N PHE A 121 3.19 1.42 4.79
CA PHE A 121 4.27 1.07 5.74
C PHE A 121 5.49 1.96 5.62
N TYR A 122 5.94 2.26 4.40
CA TYR A 122 7.14 3.06 4.16
C TYR A 122 6.86 4.56 4.17
N GLY A 123 5.62 5.00 3.93
CA GLY A 123 5.35 6.41 3.68
C GLY A 123 5.92 6.92 2.36
N LEU A 124 6.45 6.04 1.49
CA LEU A 124 7.11 6.40 0.23
C LEU A 124 6.26 5.97 -0.98
N PRO A 125 6.29 6.70 -2.10
CA PRO A 125 5.64 6.27 -3.33
C PRO A 125 6.23 4.95 -3.85
N SER A 126 5.37 4.17 -4.51
CA SER A 126 5.64 2.81 -5.03
C SER A 126 6.87 2.70 -5.93
N THR A 127 7.27 3.81 -6.57
CA THR A 127 8.48 3.89 -7.41
C THR A 127 9.76 3.55 -6.64
N TYR A 128 9.79 3.76 -5.32
CA TYR A 128 10.93 3.41 -4.47
C TYR A 128 10.98 1.92 -4.08
N ALA A 129 9.92 1.15 -4.33
CA ALA A 129 9.79 -0.23 -3.83
C ALA A 129 10.86 -1.17 -4.37
N SER A 130 11.28 -1.00 -5.64
CA SER A 130 12.35 -1.80 -6.24
C SER A 130 13.69 -1.56 -5.54
N SER A 131 14.05 -0.31 -5.30
CA SER A 131 15.28 0.08 -4.60
C SER A 131 15.28 -0.38 -3.14
N VAL A 132 14.16 -0.21 -2.43
CA VAL A 132 14.00 -0.70 -1.04
C VAL A 132 14.17 -2.22 -0.97
N ARG A 133 13.50 -2.96 -1.86
CA ARG A 133 13.59 -4.43 -1.91
C ARG A 133 15.05 -4.87 -2.02
N VAL A 134 15.73 -4.30 -3.00
CA VAL A 134 17.12 -4.59 -3.34
C VAL A 134 18.06 -4.27 -2.17
N GLN A 135 17.94 -3.10 -1.55
CA GLN A 135 18.88 -2.68 -0.52
C GLN A 135 18.75 -3.42 0.81
N GLY A 136 17.61 -4.04 1.08
CA GLY A 136 17.43 -4.73 2.36
C GLY A 136 16.64 -3.94 3.40
N ASN A 137 16.29 -2.68 3.14
CA ASN A 137 15.73 -1.79 4.15
C ASN A 137 14.32 -2.26 4.57
N ALA A 138 14.06 -2.29 5.87
CA ALA A 138 12.73 -2.50 6.45
C ALA A 138 12.00 -1.15 6.59
N PRO A 139 10.67 -1.13 6.78
CA PRO A 139 9.97 0.12 7.09
C PRO A 139 10.44 0.68 8.43
N LEU A 140 10.70 2.00 8.50
CA LEU A 140 11.16 2.65 9.74
C LEU A 140 10.17 2.49 10.88
N LEU A 141 8.87 2.42 10.58
CA LEU A 141 7.82 2.09 11.53
C LEU A 141 8.11 0.77 12.27
N ILE A 142 8.48 -0.27 11.52
CA ILE A 142 8.78 -1.60 12.07
C ILE A 142 10.08 -1.56 12.88
N ASP A 143 11.12 -0.88 12.37
CA ASP A 143 12.39 -0.76 13.08
C ASP A 143 12.25 -0.03 14.42
N VAL A 144 11.45 1.05 14.47
CA VAL A 144 11.19 1.78 15.71
C VAL A 144 10.31 0.98 16.67
N MET A 145 9.31 0.24 16.17
CA MET A 145 8.50 -0.68 17.00
C MET A 145 9.38 -1.79 17.61
N LYS A 146 10.29 -2.39 16.84
CA LYS A 146 11.25 -3.38 17.35
C LYS A 146 12.15 -2.81 18.44
N LYS A 147 12.64 -1.58 18.27
CA LYS A 147 13.44 -0.88 19.29
C LYS A 147 12.67 -0.57 20.57
N ASN A 148 11.34 -0.49 20.50
CA ASN A 148 10.44 -0.32 21.63
C ASN A 148 9.84 -1.65 22.11
N ASP A 149 10.51 -2.79 21.82
CA ASP A 149 10.16 -4.14 22.28
C ASP A 149 8.74 -4.61 21.92
N TYR A 150 8.20 -4.13 20.79
CA TYR A 150 6.90 -4.61 20.31
C TYR A 150 6.97 -6.09 19.91
N GLN A 151 5.93 -6.84 20.26
CA GLN A 151 5.68 -8.18 19.72
C GLN A 151 4.93 -8.08 18.39
N PHE A 152 5.22 -8.97 17.44
CA PHE A 152 4.63 -8.92 16.10
C PHE A 152 3.77 -10.16 15.83
N GLY A 153 2.52 -9.94 15.43
CA GLY A 153 1.60 -10.99 14.98
C GLY A 153 1.17 -10.71 13.53
N LEU A 154 1.46 -11.63 12.62
CA LEU A 154 1.17 -11.44 11.18
C LEU A 154 0.27 -12.59 10.72
N PHE A 155 -0.94 -12.27 10.28
CA PHE A 155 -1.97 -13.22 9.88
C PHE A 155 -2.57 -12.83 8.53
N SER A 156 -2.85 -13.81 7.68
CA SER A 156 -3.34 -13.59 6.32
C SER A 156 -4.21 -14.73 5.85
N GLY A 157 -5.34 -14.42 5.21
CA GLY A 157 -6.22 -15.41 4.57
C GLY A 157 -5.52 -16.25 3.51
N ASN A 158 -4.53 -15.69 2.80
CA ASN A 158 -3.83 -16.38 1.70
C ASN A 158 -2.34 -16.63 1.97
N ASN A 159 -1.91 -16.63 3.24
CA ASN A 159 -0.51 -16.88 3.61
C ASN A 159 0.51 -15.83 3.13
N PHE A 160 0.08 -14.57 2.98
CA PHE A 160 0.89 -13.52 2.38
C PHE A 160 1.45 -13.99 1.03
N ALA A 161 0.54 -14.35 0.11
CA ALA A 161 0.89 -14.91 -1.19
C ALA A 161 1.71 -13.93 -2.04
N ASP A 162 1.42 -12.62 -1.92
CA ASP A 162 2.17 -11.59 -2.64
C ASP A 162 3.60 -11.44 -2.08
N PRO A 163 4.63 -11.50 -2.95
CA PRO A 163 6.02 -11.36 -2.53
C PRO A 163 6.33 -10.06 -1.79
N LEU A 164 5.60 -8.97 -2.06
CA LEU A 164 5.83 -7.65 -1.46
C LEU A 164 5.84 -7.72 0.08
N TYR A 165 5.01 -8.56 0.68
CA TYR A 165 5.00 -8.79 2.13
C TYR A 165 6.35 -9.28 2.64
N LYS A 166 6.84 -10.39 2.08
CA LYS A 166 8.03 -11.11 2.56
C LYS A 166 9.33 -10.42 2.13
N GLU A 167 9.33 -9.81 0.94
CA GLU A 167 10.51 -9.18 0.37
C GLU A 167 10.72 -7.74 0.84
N THR A 168 9.66 -7.05 1.31
CA THR A 168 9.74 -5.64 1.70
C THR A 168 9.16 -5.33 3.08
N MET A 169 7.84 -5.44 3.29
CA MET A 169 7.17 -4.88 4.47
C MET A 169 7.52 -5.62 5.76
N PHE A 170 7.54 -6.95 5.72
CA PHE A 170 7.72 -7.82 6.87
C PHE A 170 9.01 -8.63 6.81
N ARG A 171 9.95 -8.27 5.93
CA ARG A 171 11.21 -9.01 5.70
C ARG A 171 12.05 -9.26 6.96
N SER A 172 11.91 -8.39 7.96
CA SER A 172 12.65 -8.44 9.22
C SER A 172 11.87 -9.08 10.37
N LEU A 173 10.69 -9.64 10.08
CA LEU A 173 9.75 -10.23 11.03
C LEU A 173 9.53 -11.72 10.70
N PRO A 174 9.30 -12.56 11.72
CA PRO A 174 8.90 -13.94 11.47
C PRO A 174 7.49 -13.96 10.86
N ILE A 175 7.35 -14.64 9.72
CA ILE A 175 6.04 -14.98 9.14
C ILE A 175 5.86 -16.48 9.32
N GLU A 176 4.90 -16.86 10.15
CA GLU A 176 4.49 -18.25 10.27
C GLU A 176 3.50 -18.57 9.15
N ALA A 177 3.82 -19.60 8.35
CA ALA A 177 2.90 -20.08 7.34
C ALA A 177 1.72 -20.78 8.02
N ILE A 178 0.51 -20.36 7.65
CA ILE A 178 -0.76 -20.96 8.03
C ILE A 178 -0.91 -22.24 7.19
N ALA A 179 -0.74 -23.40 7.81
CA ALA A 179 -1.21 -24.66 7.21
C ALA A 179 -2.74 -24.56 7.06
N VAL A 180 -3.24 -24.55 5.82
CA VAL A 180 -4.68 -24.53 5.54
C VAL A 180 -5.28 -25.82 6.09
N THR A 181 -6.22 -25.69 7.03
CA THR A 181 -6.99 -26.84 7.51
C THR A 181 -8.21 -27.01 6.60
N ASN A 182 -8.53 -28.26 6.23
CA ASN A 182 -9.71 -28.59 5.40
C ASN A 182 -11.03 -28.46 6.18
N ASP A 183 -11.13 -27.48 7.08
CA ASP A 183 -12.35 -27.20 7.83
C ASP A 183 -13.32 -26.38 6.96
N GLU A 184 -14.60 -26.36 7.32
CA GLU A 184 -15.65 -25.62 6.58
C GLU A 184 -15.51 -24.08 6.66
N SER A 185 -14.53 -23.57 7.41
CA SER A 185 -14.28 -22.13 7.59
C SER A 185 -13.52 -21.50 6.43
N SER A 186 -13.89 -20.26 6.08
CA SER A 186 -13.20 -19.47 5.06
C SER A 186 -11.74 -19.17 5.45
N PRO A 187 -10.84 -18.88 4.49
CA PRO A 187 -9.45 -18.57 4.79
C PRO A 187 -9.28 -17.36 5.74
N ASP A 188 -10.14 -16.36 5.58
CA ASP A 188 -10.16 -15.16 6.43
C ASP A 188 -10.59 -15.49 7.87
N GLU A 189 -11.62 -16.32 8.07
CA GLU A 189 -12.02 -16.82 9.40
C GLU A 189 -10.90 -17.61 10.08
N GLN A 190 -10.17 -18.45 9.32
CA GLN A 190 -9.02 -19.19 9.84
C GLN A 190 -7.88 -18.25 10.27
N ALA A 191 -7.62 -17.18 9.52
CA ALA A 191 -6.63 -16.16 9.88
C ALA A 191 -7.04 -15.42 11.17
N VAL A 192 -8.32 -15.06 11.31
CA VAL A 192 -8.86 -14.41 12.52
C VAL A 192 -8.80 -15.32 13.73
N GLN A 193 -9.12 -16.61 13.58
CA GLN A 193 -9.03 -17.58 14.67
C GLN A 193 -7.60 -17.66 15.22
N ARG A 194 -6.60 -17.74 14.35
CA ARG A 194 -5.19 -17.83 14.77
C ARG A 194 -4.70 -16.54 15.39
N TRP A 195 -5.12 -15.40 14.85
CA TRP A 195 -4.88 -14.12 15.48
C TRP A 195 -5.45 -14.08 16.90
N ALA A 196 -6.69 -14.57 17.10
CA ALA A 196 -7.32 -14.65 18.42
C ALA A 196 -6.57 -15.62 19.36
N GLU A 197 -6.14 -16.79 18.87
CA GLU A 197 -5.33 -17.75 19.63
C GLU A 197 -4.00 -17.14 20.07
N TRP A 198 -3.27 -16.48 19.15
CA TRP A 198 -2.02 -15.78 19.45
C TRP A 198 -2.20 -14.66 20.47
N LEU A 199 -3.32 -13.93 20.39
CA LEU A 199 -3.65 -12.86 21.33
C LEU A 199 -3.95 -13.41 22.74
N ASN A 200 -4.62 -14.56 22.82
CA ASN A 200 -4.99 -15.22 24.08
C ASN A 200 -3.79 -15.78 24.87
N VAL A 201 -2.62 -15.94 24.26
CA VAL A 201 -1.39 -16.36 24.96
C VAL A 201 -0.89 -15.30 25.95
N GLY A 202 -1.49 -14.10 25.97
CA GLY A 202 -1.23 -13.07 26.97
C GLY A 202 0.07 -12.33 26.70
N GLN A 203 0.05 -11.46 25.69
CA GLN A 203 1.18 -10.60 25.34
C GLN A 203 1.44 -9.62 26.50
N LYS A 204 2.63 -9.71 27.11
CA LYS A 204 3.03 -8.85 28.25
C LYS A 204 3.63 -7.51 27.81
N GLN A 205 4.07 -7.44 26.55
CA GLN A 205 4.61 -6.25 25.92
C GLN A 205 3.56 -5.66 24.97
N PRO A 206 3.69 -4.37 24.58
CA PRO A 206 2.87 -3.85 23.50
C PRO A 206 3.08 -4.68 22.24
N TRP A 207 2.04 -4.81 21.43
CA TRP A 207 2.09 -5.62 20.22
C TRP A 207 1.61 -4.87 18.99
N PHE A 208 2.18 -5.23 17.85
CA PHE A 208 1.75 -4.84 16.52
C PHE A 208 1.20 -6.10 15.83
N SER A 209 -0.03 -6.02 15.33
CA SER A 209 -0.64 -7.09 14.59
C SER A 209 -1.14 -6.59 13.23
N TYR A 210 -0.85 -7.37 12.19
CA TYR A 210 -1.39 -7.15 10.86
C TYR A 210 -2.22 -8.37 10.45
N LEU A 211 -3.47 -8.11 10.08
CA LEU A 211 -4.44 -9.11 9.64
C LEU A 211 -4.88 -8.75 8.22
N GLU A 212 -4.49 -9.58 7.26
CA GLU A 212 -4.92 -9.48 5.87
C GLU A 212 -6.16 -10.36 5.63
N LEU A 213 -7.21 -9.74 5.10
CA LEU A 213 -8.43 -10.38 4.66
C LEU A 213 -8.51 -10.37 3.12
N THR A 214 -8.76 -11.51 2.50
CA THR A 214 -8.68 -11.71 1.04
C THR A 214 -10.01 -12.03 0.37
N THR A 215 -11.10 -12.17 1.13
CA THR A 215 -12.43 -12.56 0.60
C THR A 215 -12.91 -11.62 -0.51
N VAL A 216 -12.61 -10.32 -0.42
CA VAL A 216 -13.03 -9.31 -1.41
C VAL A 216 -12.16 -9.32 -2.67
N GLU A 217 -10.93 -9.81 -2.62
CA GLU A 217 -10.09 -10.02 -3.82
C GLU A 217 -10.61 -11.22 -4.63
N GLU A 218 -11.06 -12.28 -3.94
CA GLU A 218 -11.50 -13.55 -4.53
C GLU A 218 -13.01 -13.57 -4.89
N PHE A 219 -13.66 -12.41 -4.92
CA PHE A 219 -15.12 -12.27 -5.06
C PHE A 219 -15.72 -12.96 -6.31
N SER A 220 -14.93 -13.15 -7.37
CA SER A 220 -15.41 -13.76 -8.62
C SER A 220 -15.89 -15.21 -8.47
N GLU A 221 -15.51 -15.91 -7.40
CA GLU A 221 -15.92 -17.28 -7.11
C GLU A 221 -17.36 -17.39 -6.56
N LEU A 222 -17.99 -16.26 -6.22
CA LEU A 222 -19.28 -16.20 -5.52
C LEU A 222 -20.51 -15.98 -6.45
N SER A 223 -20.33 -16.00 -7.78
CA SER A 223 -21.37 -15.56 -8.72
C SER A 223 -22.45 -16.61 -9.06
N SER A 224 -23.69 -16.15 -9.29
CA SER A 224 -24.83 -16.97 -9.76
C SER A 224 -25.25 -16.64 -11.21
N ALA A 225 -25.97 -17.56 -11.85
CA ALA A 225 -26.01 -17.70 -13.32
C ALA A 225 -27.07 -16.86 -14.10
N GLN A 226 -27.70 -15.82 -13.53
CA GLN A 226 -28.90 -15.21 -14.15
C GLN A 226 -28.87 -13.72 -14.52
N GLU A 227 -27.74 -13.01 -14.40
CA GLU A 227 -27.65 -11.57 -14.72
C GLU A 227 -26.60 -11.22 -15.79
N SER A 228 -26.56 -9.95 -16.21
CA SER A 228 -25.51 -9.43 -17.10
C SER A 228 -24.13 -9.62 -16.48
N ALA A 229 -23.05 -9.65 -17.29
CA ALA A 229 -21.71 -9.87 -16.77
C ALA A 229 -21.27 -8.80 -15.76
N GLU A 230 -21.67 -7.54 -15.96
CA GLU A 230 -21.40 -6.44 -15.03
C GLU A 230 -22.15 -6.61 -13.71
N ASP A 231 -23.46 -6.87 -13.78
CA ASP A 231 -24.30 -7.02 -12.59
C ASP A 231 -23.82 -8.21 -11.74
N ARG A 232 -23.43 -9.32 -12.39
CA ARG A 232 -22.85 -10.47 -11.67
C ARG A 232 -21.58 -10.12 -10.92
N LEU A 233 -20.67 -9.34 -11.52
CA LEU A 233 -19.42 -8.94 -10.86
C LEU A 233 -19.71 -8.00 -9.68
N ARG A 234 -20.60 -7.03 -9.85
CA ARG A 234 -20.99 -6.09 -8.78
C ARG A 234 -21.69 -6.82 -7.64
N SER A 235 -22.63 -7.71 -7.94
CA SER A 235 -23.36 -8.51 -6.95
C SER A 235 -22.42 -9.44 -6.18
N ALA A 236 -21.49 -10.11 -6.86
CA ALA A 236 -20.48 -10.96 -6.22
C ALA A 236 -19.52 -10.14 -5.33
N TYR A 237 -19.09 -8.97 -5.81
CA TYR A 237 -18.29 -8.04 -5.01
C TYR A 237 -19.04 -7.58 -3.76
N ASN A 238 -20.29 -7.11 -3.89
CA ASN A 238 -21.10 -6.68 -2.75
C ASN A 238 -21.31 -7.80 -1.73
N LEU A 239 -21.54 -9.04 -2.18
CA LEU A 239 -21.63 -10.20 -1.30
C LEU A 239 -20.32 -10.45 -0.54
N SER A 240 -19.17 -10.39 -1.24
CA SER A 240 -17.85 -10.56 -0.61
C SER A 240 -17.55 -9.47 0.42
N VAL A 241 -17.99 -8.22 0.17
CA VAL A 241 -17.86 -7.10 1.10
C VAL A 241 -18.66 -7.36 2.38
N THR A 242 -19.90 -7.84 2.24
CA THR A 242 -20.73 -8.19 3.39
C THR A 242 -20.16 -9.36 4.19
N GLN A 243 -19.56 -10.35 3.54
CA GLN A 243 -18.85 -11.45 4.22
C GLN A 243 -17.62 -10.93 4.97
N ALA A 244 -16.82 -10.06 4.36
CA ALA A 244 -15.67 -9.43 5.02
C ALA A 244 -16.09 -8.59 6.23
N ASP A 245 -17.22 -7.88 6.18
CA ASP A 245 -17.76 -7.13 7.32
C ASP A 245 -18.12 -8.04 8.51
N GLN A 246 -18.63 -9.25 8.25
CA GLN A 246 -18.88 -10.25 9.30
C GLN A 246 -17.59 -10.73 9.95
N VAL A 247 -16.54 -10.95 9.16
CA VAL A 247 -15.22 -11.33 9.68
C VAL A 247 -14.63 -10.19 10.53
N ILE A 248 -14.75 -8.94 10.07
CA ILE A 248 -14.33 -7.75 10.84
C ILE A 248 -15.09 -7.70 12.17
N ASN A 249 -16.39 -7.95 12.18
CA ASN A 249 -17.17 -7.98 13.42
C ASN A 249 -16.60 -8.99 14.43
N THR A 250 -16.23 -10.19 13.98
CA THR A 250 -15.59 -11.20 14.84
C THR A 250 -14.29 -10.69 15.47
N VAL A 251 -13.47 -9.95 14.71
CA VAL A 251 -12.24 -9.30 15.22
C VAL A 251 -12.57 -8.27 16.31
N LEU A 252 -13.55 -7.41 16.06
CA LEU A 252 -13.97 -6.37 16.99
C LEU A 252 -14.58 -6.95 18.27
N GLU A 253 -15.43 -7.98 18.16
CA GLU A 253 -15.98 -8.73 19.28
C GLU A 253 -14.90 -9.40 20.13
N GLN A 254 -13.87 -9.97 19.49
CA GLN A 254 -12.74 -10.56 20.19
C GLN A 254 -11.98 -9.50 21.01
N LEU A 255 -11.66 -8.34 20.43
CA LEU A 255 -11.01 -7.24 21.17
C LEU A 255 -11.87 -6.74 22.35
N ASN A 256 -13.18 -6.62 22.15
CA ASN A 256 -14.12 -6.20 23.18
C ASN A 256 -14.22 -7.21 24.32
N SER A 257 -14.33 -8.51 24.00
CA SER A 257 -14.41 -9.58 25.00
C SER A 257 -13.16 -9.66 25.87
N LEU A 258 -11.99 -9.41 25.29
CA LEU A 258 -10.70 -9.34 25.98
C LEU A 258 -10.44 -7.98 26.66
N LYS A 259 -11.34 -7.00 26.49
CA LYS A 259 -11.21 -5.63 27.00
C LYS A 259 -9.91 -4.94 26.55
N LEU A 260 -9.51 -5.19 25.30
CA LEU A 260 -8.29 -4.65 24.71
C LEU A 260 -8.50 -3.35 23.94
N MET A 261 -9.76 -2.97 23.67
CA MET A 261 -10.09 -1.78 22.89
C MET A 261 -9.47 -0.51 23.50
N ASP A 262 -9.56 -0.33 24.82
CA ASP A 262 -9.02 0.83 25.53
C ASP A 262 -7.49 0.97 25.49
N ASN A 263 -6.77 -0.05 24.99
CA ASN A 263 -5.30 -0.06 24.90
C ASN A 263 -4.79 -0.46 23.51
N THR A 264 -5.62 -0.38 22.47
CA THR A 264 -5.26 -0.81 21.11
C THR A 264 -5.69 0.25 20.09
N VAL A 265 -4.75 0.72 19.27
CA VAL A 265 -5.09 1.45 18.03
C VAL A 265 -5.56 0.41 17.00
N VAL A 266 -6.80 0.50 16.55
CA VAL A 266 -7.37 -0.41 15.55
C VAL A 266 -7.60 0.36 14.26
N VAL A 267 -7.07 -0.16 13.15
CA VAL A 267 -7.12 0.47 11.83
C VAL A 267 -7.79 -0.49 10.87
N ILE A 268 -8.83 -0.03 10.18
CA ILE A 268 -9.52 -0.79 9.13
C ILE A 268 -9.32 -0.03 7.82
N THR A 269 -8.68 -0.68 6.84
CA THR A 269 -8.37 -0.09 5.55
C THR A 269 -8.21 -1.14 4.45
N SER A 270 -7.74 -0.72 3.27
CA SER A 270 -7.52 -1.58 2.12
C SER A 270 -6.25 -1.20 1.35
N ASN A 271 -5.70 -2.13 0.57
CA ASN A 271 -4.58 -1.89 -0.33
C ASN A 271 -4.97 -1.03 -1.55
N HIS A 272 -6.13 -1.26 -2.16
CA HIS A 272 -6.68 -0.55 -3.32
C HIS A 272 -8.18 -0.88 -3.47
N GLY A 273 -8.86 -0.25 -4.42
CA GLY A 273 -10.21 -0.63 -4.85
C GLY A 273 -10.23 -1.30 -6.23
N THR A 274 -11.44 -1.63 -6.70
CA THR A 274 -11.70 -2.18 -8.04
C THR A 274 -12.72 -1.34 -8.79
N GLU A 275 -12.51 -1.19 -10.09
CA GLU A 275 -13.47 -0.53 -10.98
C GLU A 275 -14.32 -1.54 -11.74
N PHE A 276 -15.61 -1.21 -11.90
CA PHE A 276 -16.58 -1.94 -12.70
C PHE A 276 -17.05 -1.07 -13.86
N ASN A 277 -16.11 -0.39 -14.53
CA ASN A 277 -16.34 0.54 -15.64
C ASN A 277 -17.25 1.74 -15.32
N GLU A 278 -17.29 2.20 -14.08
CA GLU A 278 -17.97 3.45 -13.71
C GLU A 278 -17.45 4.66 -14.48
N THR A 279 -16.16 4.65 -14.85
CA THR A 279 -15.56 5.70 -15.69
C THR A 279 -16.01 5.60 -17.16
N LYS A 280 -16.70 4.54 -17.60
CA LYS A 280 -17.07 4.35 -19.02
C LYS A 280 -15.88 4.38 -19.99
N THR A 281 -14.67 4.12 -19.49
CA THR A 281 -13.45 4.04 -20.32
C THR A 281 -13.08 2.61 -20.72
N ASN A 282 -13.99 1.66 -20.47
CA ASN A 282 -13.79 0.22 -20.64
C ASN A 282 -12.68 -0.34 -19.74
N THR A 283 -12.56 0.22 -18.54
CA THR A 283 -11.62 -0.20 -17.49
C THR A 283 -12.36 -1.02 -16.43
N TRP A 284 -11.78 -2.16 -16.08
CA TRP A 284 -12.35 -3.14 -15.16
C TRP A 284 -11.22 -3.68 -14.27
N GLY A 285 -11.53 -3.96 -13.00
CA GLY A 285 -10.57 -4.44 -12.02
C GLY A 285 -9.73 -3.33 -11.40
N SER A 286 -8.61 -3.74 -10.80
CA SER A 286 -7.55 -2.89 -10.26
C SER A 286 -6.37 -2.81 -11.24
N ASN A 287 -5.32 -2.04 -10.91
CA ASN A 287 -4.09 -1.90 -11.70
C ASN A 287 -4.29 -1.50 -13.19
N THR A 288 -5.39 -0.83 -13.51
CA THR A 288 -5.67 -0.39 -14.89
C THR A 288 -5.70 1.13 -15.01
N ASN A 289 -6.03 1.84 -13.94
CA ASN A 289 -6.07 3.29 -13.94
C ASN A 289 -5.95 3.90 -12.53
N TYR A 290 -6.02 5.22 -12.43
CA TYR A 290 -5.92 5.98 -11.17
C TYR A 290 -7.22 6.71 -10.85
N SER A 291 -8.36 6.12 -11.19
CA SER A 291 -9.69 6.64 -10.87
C SER A 291 -9.94 6.52 -9.36
N ARG A 292 -10.93 7.27 -8.87
CA ARG A 292 -11.33 7.18 -7.46
C ARG A 292 -11.77 5.77 -7.07
N TYR A 293 -12.24 4.96 -8.02
CA TYR A 293 -12.72 3.60 -7.75
C TYR A 293 -11.58 2.61 -7.47
N GLN A 294 -10.39 2.86 -8.05
CA GLN A 294 -9.19 2.04 -7.78
C GLN A 294 -8.35 2.60 -6.62
N LEU A 295 -8.46 3.90 -6.32
CA LEU A 295 -7.61 4.55 -5.33
C LEU A 295 -8.29 4.88 -3.99
N GLN A 296 -9.58 5.20 -3.95
CA GLN A 296 -10.22 5.56 -2.68
C GLN A 296 -10.59 4.29 -1.90
N VAL A 297 -10.08 4.21 -0.69
CA VAL A 297 -10.27 3.09 0.24
C VAL A 297 -10.77 3.59 1.59
N PRO A 298 -11.48 2.76 2.38
CA PRO A 298 -11.82 3.13 3.76
C PRO A 298 -10.54 3.38 4.58
N MET A 299 -10.63 4.32 5.52
CA MET A 299 -9.60 4.51 6.54
C MET A 299 -10.32 4.89 7.83
N VAL A 300 -10.57 3.87 8.66
CA VAL A 300 -11.26 3.99 9.94
C VAL A 300 -10.28 3.64 11.05
N ILE A 301 -10.19 4.50 12.06
CA ILE A 301 -9.21 4.37 13.13
C ILE A 301 -9.91 4.52 14.49
N HIS A 302 -9.91 3.46 15.30
CA HIS A 302 -10.06 3.59 16.75
C HIS A 302 -8.70 3.92 17.35
N TRP A 303 -8.64 4.98 18.16
CA TRP A 303 -7.42 5.39 18.83
C TRP A 303 -7.72 5.78 20.28
N PRO A 304 -7.25 5.01 21.28
CA PRO A 304 -7.48 5.29 22.69
C PRO A 304 -7.14 6.73 23.08
N GLY A 305 -8.11 7.44 23.65
CA GLY A 305 -7.99 8.85 24.06
C GLY A 305 -8.26 9.88 22.96
N LYS A 306 -8.54 9.47 21.71
CA LYS A 306 -9.08 10.37 20.68
C LYS A 306 -10.61 10.25 20.63
N VAL A 307 -11.27 11.38 20.42
CA VAL A 307 -12.75 11.45 20.31
C VAL A 307 -13.15 11.10 18.87
N ALA A 308 -14.28 10.41 18.72
CA ALA A 308 -14.89 10.14 17.42
C ALA A 308 -15.01 11.41 16.55
N GLY A 309 -14.78 11.27 15.25
CA GLY A 309 -14.79 12.42 14.34
C GLY A 309 -14.60 12.03 12.88
N THR A 310 -15.22 12.82 12.00
CA THR A 310 -15.10 12.64 10.54
C THR A 310 -14.12 13.66 9.96
N TYR A 311 -13.13 13.17 9.22
CA TYR A 311 -12.11 13.96 8.56
C TYR A 311 -12.31 13.90 7.04
N ALA A 312 -12.73 15.01 6.45
CA ALA A 312 -13.04 15.11 5.02
C ALA A 312 -11.86 15.64 4.16
N HIS A 313 -10.76 16.05 4.80
CA HIS A 313 -9.57 16.47 4.06
C HIS A 313 -8.93 15.28 3.35
N ARG A 314 -8.17 15.57 2.29
CA ARG A 314 -7.50 14.55 1.49
C ARG A 314 -6.32 13.95 2.26
N SER A 315 -6.37 12.65 2.47
CA SER A 315 -5.31 11.84 3.10
C SER A 315 -4.86 10.71 2.17
N SER A 316 -3.67 10.17 2.42
CA SER A 316 -3.08 9.08 1.65
C SER A 316 -2.50 8.00 2.55
N HIS A 317 -2.34 6.77 2.06
CA HIS A 317 -1.53 5.73 2.72
C HIS A 317 -0.14 6.22 3.14
N LEU A 318 0.46 7.14 2.37
CA LEU A 318 1.75 7.75 2.70
C LEU A 318 1.76 8.45 4.08
N ASP A 319 0.59 8.85 4.58
CA ASP A 319 0.40 9.56 5.85
C ASP A 319 0.37 8.65 7.07
N PHE A 320 0.05 7.37 6.86
CA PHE A 320 -0.26 6.46 7.95
C PHE A 320 0.96 6.17 8.82
N SER A 321 2.08 5.77 8.20
CA SER A 321 3.34 5.53 8.91
C SER A 321 3.81 6.78 9.64
N VAL A 322 3.66 7.97 9.05
CA VAL A 322 3.99 9.26 9.69
C VAL A 322 3.17 9.46 10.96
N THR A 323 1.88 9.17 10.90
CA THR A 323 0.96 9.32 12.03
C THR A 323 1.37 8.42 13.19
N LEU A 324 1.66 7.14 12.96
CA LEU A 324 2.14 6.25 14.01
C LEU A 324 3.52 6.66 14.53
N MET A 325 4.45 7.03 13.64
CA MET A 325 5.79 7.47 14.05
C MET A 325 5.73 8.68 14.99
N GLN A 326 4.88 9.66 14.69
CA GLN A 326 4.75 10.88 15.49
C GLN A 326 3.87 10.71 16.73
N ASP A 327 2.62 10.28 16.55
CA ASP A 327 1.60 10.29 17.61
C ASP A 327 1.72 9.08 18.56
N LEU A 328 2.22 7.93 18.07
CA LEU A 328 2.40 6.72 18.88
C LEU A 328 3.85 6.57 19.37
N LEU A 329 4.83 6.71 18.47
CA LEU A 329 6.23 6.36 18.75
C LEU A 329 7.11 7.55 19.17
N GLY A 330 6.56 8.78 19.17
CA GLY A 330 7.23 9.97 19.71
C GLY A 330 8.33 10.57 18.82
N VAL A 331 8.39 10.18 17.53
CA VAL A 331 9.32 10.73 16.54
C VAL A 331 9.03 12.22 16.33
N SER A 332 10.06 13.05 16.41
CA SER A 332 9.98 14.51 16.22
C SER A 332 10.65 15.02 14.96
N SER A 333 11.36 14.15 14.23
CA SER A 333 11.94 14.45 12.92
C SER A 333 10.88 15.01 11.97
N ASN A 334 11.32 15.82 11.01
CA ASN A 334 10.42 16.32 9.97
C ASN A 334 9.99 15.14 9.08
N PRO A 335 8.68 14.93 8.83
CA PRO A 335 8.21 13.87 7.93
C PRO A 335 8.89 13.84 6.57
N VAL A 336 9.31 15.00 6.04
CA VAL A 336 10.04 15.10 4.77
C VAL A 336 11.32 14.25 4.73
N ASP A 337 11.95 14.02 5.89
CA ASP A 337 13.20 13.26 6.01
C ASP A 337 12.99 11.75 5.96
N TYR A 338 11.76 11.25 6.12
CA TYR A 338 11.48 9.82 6.23
C TYR A 338 10.15 9.37 5.59
N SER A 339 9.42 10.26 4.92
CA SER A 339 8.15 9.95 4.25
C SER A 339 7.82 11.03 3.22
N SER A 340 6.95 10.68 2.26
CA SER A 340 6.26 11.56 1.33
C SER A 340 4.87 11.99 1.82
N GLY A 341 4.44 11.46 2.96
CA GLY A 341 3.20 11.84 3.64
C GLY A 341 3.40 12.88 4.74
N LYS A 342 2.31 13.12 5.47
CA LYS A 342 2.28 13.94 6.70
C LYS A 342 1.32 13.27 7.69
N ASN A 343 1.30 13.73 8.93
CA ASN A 343 0.35 13.22 9.93
C ASN A 343 -1.11 13.30 9.41
N LEU A 344 -1.89 12.23 9.58
CA LEU A 344 -3.29 12.14 9.16
C LEU A 344 -4.16 13.23 9.80
N PHE A 345 -3.86 13.63 11.04
CA PHE A 345 -4.58 14.70 11.74
C PHE A 345 -4.18 16.12 11.28
N ASN A 346 -3.23 16.24 10.35
CA ASN A 346 -2.90 17.52 9.72
C ASN A 346 -3.86 17.82 8.56
N GLU A 347 -4.90 18.60 8.86
CA GLU A 347 -5.97 18.98 7.93
C GLU A 347 -5.56 20.03 6.88
N SER A 348 -4.29 20.45 6.83
CA SER A 348 -3.83 21.42 5.82
C SER A 348 -4.12 20.95 4.39
N LYS A 349 -4.55 21.89 3.53
CA LYS A 349 -4.92 21.58 2.15
C LYS A 349 -3.71 21.05 1.37
N ARG A 350 -3.87 19.88 0.75
CA ARG A 350 -2.91 19.33 -0.23
C ARG A 350 -3.14 19.94 -1.60
N LYS A 351 -2.05 20.14 -2.35
CA LYS A 351 -2.13 20.50 -3.78
C LYS A 351 -2.50 19.28 -4.63
N TRP A 352 -2.00 18.11 -4.25
CA TRP A 352 -2.21 16.85 -4.94
C TRP A 352 -2.06 15.66 -3.99
N ILE A 353 -2.61 14.52 -4.38
CA ILE A 353 -2.31 13.20 -3.85
C ILE A 353 -1.39 12.50 -4.84
N LEU A 354 -0.42 11.76 -4.31
CA LEU A 354 0.47 10.90 -5.08
C LEU A 354 -0.08 9.48 -5.06
N ALA A 355 -0.21 8.87 -6.23
CA ALA A 355 -0.35 7.44 -6.34
C ALA A 355 0.52 6.94 -7.49
N GLY A 356 0.81 5.66 -7.57
CA GLY A 356 1.58 5.11 -8.69
C GLY A 356 1.88 3.64 -8.51
N ASP A 357 2.25 2.99 -9.60
CA ASP A 357 2.81 1.65 -9.62
C ASP A 357 4.34 1.72 -9.87
N ALA A 358 4.96 0.60 -10.21
CA ALA A 358 6.38 0.54 -10.55
C ALA A 358 6.77 1.25 -11.87
N ARG A 359 5.80 1.74 -12.66
CA ARG A 359 5.98 2.24 -14.04
C ARG A 359 5.47 3.67 -14.24
N GLU A 360 4.42 4.04 -13.53
CA GLU A 360 3.68 5.28 -13.70
C GLU A 360 3.49 6.01 -12.37
N LEU A 361 3.46 7.34 -12.45
CA LEU A 361 3.14 8.25 -11.37
C LEU A 361 1.83 8.97 -11.68
N ALA A 362 0.89 8.97 -10.75
CA ALA A 362 -0.33 9.75 -10.81
C ALA A 362 -0.31 10.90 -9.79
N LEU A 363 -0.55 12.11 -10.28
CA LEU A 363 -0.76 13.32 -9.50
C LEU A 363 -2.24 13.69 -9.55
N ILE A 364 -2.96 13.43 -8.46
CA ILE A 364 -4.41 13.62 -8.37
C ILE A 364 -4.67 14.97 -7.68
N THR A 365 -5.22 15.93 -8.40
CA THR A 365 -5.68 17.23 -7.87
C THR A 365 -7.19 17.19 -7.57
N ASP A 366 -7.79 18.30 -7.14
CA ASP A 366 -9.23 18.36 -6.89
C ASP A 366 -10.06 18.28 -8.20
N THR A 367 -9.45 18.56 -9.35
CA THR A 367 -10.13 18.69 -10.64
C THR A 367 -9.61 17.75 -11.72
N GLN A 368 -8.37 17.29 -11.60
CA GLN A 368 -7.67 16.57 -12.65
C GLN A 368 -6.70 15.53 -12.09
N THR A 369 -6.51 14.43 -12.82
CA THR A 369 -5.45 13.45 -12.59
C THR A 369 -4.44 13.54 -13.73
N THR A 370 -3.16 13.75 -13.39
CA THR A 370 -2.06 13.68 -14.37
C THR A 370 -1.28 12.40 -14.15
N VAL A 371 -1.25 11.52 -15.14
CA VAL A 371 -0.47 10.29 -15.13
C VAL A 371 0.79 10.51 -15.97
N LEU A 372 1.95 10.20 -15.42
CA LEU A 372 3.26 10.27 -16.05
C LEU A 372 3.87 8.88 -16.10
N ASP A 373 4.43 8.50 -17.25
CA ASP A 373 5.28 7.32 -17.35
C ASP A 373 6.74 7.66 -17.07
N LYS A 374 7.56 6.62 -16.88
CA LYS A 374 9.02 6.73 -16.71
C LYS A 374 9.77 7.40 -17.88
N PHE A 375 9.14 7.59 -19.02
CA PHE A 375 9.73 8.25 -20.20
C PHE A 375 9.36 9.74 -20.28
N GLY A 376 8.59 10.25 -19.32
CA GLY A 376 8.12 11.63 -19.29
C GLY A 376 6.91 11.89 -20.18
N ASN A 377 6.30 10.85 -20.78
CA ASN A 377 5.01 11.03 -21.42
C ASN A 377 3.95 11.23 -20.34
N PHE A 378 2.96 12.07 -20.64
CA PHE A 378 1.87 12.33 -19.70
C PHE A 378 0.50 12.16 -20.36
N LYS A 379 -0.49 11.88 -19.52
CA LYS A 379 -1.92 11.92 -19.86
C LYS A 379 -2.66 12.66 -18.75
N VAL A 380 -3.56 13.55 -19.14
CA VAL A 380 -4.41 14.29 -18.19
C VAL A 380 -5.84 13.76 -18.29
N TYR A 381 -6.47 13.61 -17.13
CA TYR A 381 -7.84 13.13 -16.97
C TYR A 381 -8.64 14.11 -16.10
N ASP A 382 -9.95 14.16 -16.28
CA ASP A 382 -10.86 14.91 -15.40
C ASP A 382 -11.29 14.10 -14.16
N GLY A 383 -12.23 14.63 -13.38
CA GLY A 383 -12.73 13.99 -12.15
C GLY A 383 -13.48 12.67 -12.36
N ASP A 384 -14.03 12.45 -13.55
CA ASP A 384 -14.69 11.19 -13.95
C ASP A 384 -13.72 10.26 -14.72
N TYR A 385 -12.43 10.59 -14.65
CA TYR A 385 -11.33 9.89 -15.31
C TYR A 385 -11.45 9.84 -16.84
N GLN A 386 -12.12 10.82 -17.47
CA GLN A 386 -12.11 10.97 -18.92
C GLN A 386 -10.83 11.64 -19.40
N ARG A 387 -10.26 11.14 -20.49
CA ARG A 387 -9.02 11.67 -21.04
C ARG A 387 -9.22 13.06 -21.65
N LEU A 388 -8.49 14.05 -21.14
CA LEU A 388 -8.41 15.41 -21.68
C LEU A 388 -7.22 15.51 -22.66
N LYS A 389 -7.48 15.25 -23.95
CA LYS A 389 -6.42 15.14 -24.97
C LYS A 389 -5.65 16.43 -25.25
N GLU A 390 -6.32 17.58 -25.15
CA GLU A 390 -5.77 18.90 -25.47
C GLU A 390 -5.23 19.64 -24.24
N THR A 391 -5.26 19.00 -23.07
CA THR A 391 -4.85 19.62 -21.81
C THR A 391 -3.41 19.27 -21.49
N ASN A 392 -2.59 20.30 -21.30
CA ASN A 392 -1.25 20.13 -20.77
C ASN A 392 -1.28 20.22 -19.23
N PRO A 393 -0.52 19.35 -18.53
CA PRO A 393 -0.40 19.42 -17.09
C PRO A 393 0.31 20.70 -16.67
N THR A 394 -0.01 21.16 -15.46
CA THR A 394 0.66 22.34 -14.91
C THR A 394 2.10 21.98 -14.56
N LEU A 395 3.06 22.62 -15.22
CA LEU A 395 4.50 22.36 -15.03
C LEU A 395 4.95 22.38 -13.55
N PRO A 396 4.47 23.29 -12.68
CA PRO A 396 4.83 23.27 -11.27
C PRO A 396 4.40 22.00 -10.53
N VAL A 397 3.26 21.41 -10.88
CA VAL A 397 2.76 20.16 -10.27
C VAL A 397 3.62 18.99 -10.73
N LEU A 398 3.97 18.93 -12.02
CA LEU A 398 4.89 17.92 -12.54
C LEU A 398 6.26 17.96 -11.86
N MET A 399 6.86 19.15 -11.77
CA MET A 399 8.19 19.30 -11.18
C MET A 399 8.20 18.90 -9.70
N GLN A 400 7.14 19.20 -8.96
CA GLN A 400 7.00 18.76 -7.57
C GLN A 400 6.91 17.24 -7.46
N GLY A 401 6.10 16.59 -8.29
CA GLY A 401 6.02 15.12 -8.34
C GLY A 401 7.36 14.47 -8.68
N LEU A 402 8.06 14.97 -9.70
CA LEU A 402 9.38 14.43 -10.08
C LEU A 402 10.45 14.67 -9.01
N THR A 403 10.42 15.83 -8.34
CA THR A 403 11.33 16.12 -7.23
C THR A 403 11.09 15.17 -6.06
N GLU A 404 9.83 14.83 -5.79
CA GLU A 404 9.45 13.86 -4.76
C GLU A 404 10.02 12.47 -5.04
N LEU A 405 10.00 12.04 -6.30
CA LEU A 405 10.55 10.74 -6.74
C LEU A 405 12.08 10.66 -6.70
N GLN A 406 12.77 11.80 -6.55
CA GLN A 406 14.23 11.88 -6.51
C GLN A 406 14.75 12.21 -5.12
N ARG A 407 13.87 12.53 -4.15
CA ARG A 407 14.29 13.04 -2.84
C ARG A 407 15.17 12.05 -2.09
N PHE A 408 14.83 10.76 -2.13
CA PHE A 408 15.53 9.72 -1.35
C PHE A 408 16.64 9.01 -2.15
N TYR A 409 16.88 9.36 -3.42
CA TYR A 409 18.04 8.84 -4.15
C TYR A 409 19.29 9.67 -3.84
N ALA A 410 20.42 8.98 -3.63
CA ALA A 410 21.71 9.65 -3.57
C ALA A 410 21.92 10.47 -4.86
N LYS A 411 22.26 11.75 -4.70
CA LYS A 411 22.64 12.57 -5.84
C LYS A 411 24.10 12.29 -6.14
N ASP A 412 24.39 11.84 -7.36
CA ASP A 412 25.75 11.83 -7.89
C ASP A 412 26.30 13.26 -7.79
N ASN A 413 27.37 13.43 -7.03
CA ASN A 413 28.14 14.69 -6.95
C ASN A 413 29.18 14.76 -8.05
#